data_AF-A0A051UJ90-F1
#
_entry.id   AF-A0A051UJ90-F1
#
_cell.length_a   1.000
_cell.length_b   1.000
_cell.length_c   1.000
_cell.angle_alpha   90.00
_cell.angle_beta   90.00
_cell.angle_gamma   90.00
#
_symmetry.space_group_name_H-M   'P 1'
#
loop_
_entity.id
_entity.type
_entity.pdbx_description
1 polymer ?
#
loop_
_entity_poly.entity_id
_entity_poly.type
_entity_poly.pdbx_seq_one_letter_code
_entity_poly.pdbx_strand_id
1 'polypeptide(L)'
;MSSTEISRIIEHGLASADAWQAVRTRDKQFWSKFDLSVEERELLNNSPTPDTLAKLGVPPLLAMWGSFMCNADFEASMSVGEYFEKSQQGGL
;
A
#
# COMPACT_ATOMS: atom_id res chain seq x y z
N MET A 1 -9.76 -10.71 13.17
CA MET A 1 -10.26 -10.69 11.77
C MET A 1 -9.04 -10.63 10.88
N SER A 2 -8.98 -11.54 9.91
CA SER A 2 -7.85 -11.76 8.99
C SER A 2 -7.46 -10.46 8.30
N SER A 3 -6.17 -10.10 8.36
CA SER A 3 -5.63 -9.04 7.52
C SER A 3 -5.83 -9.40 6.05
N THR A 4 -6.19 -8.42 5.21
CA THR A 4 -6.29 -8.62 3.75
C THR A 4 -4.93 -9.05 3.20
N GLU A 5 -4.87 -9.79 2.09
CA GLU A 5 -3.60 -10.16 1.45
C GLU A 5 -2.78 -8.91 1.09
N ILE A 6 -3.46 -7.81 0.79
CA ILE A 6 -2.89 -6.47 0.65
C ILE A 6 -2.08 -6.06 1.89
N SER A 7 -2.62 -6.24 3.09
CA SER A 7 -1.92 -5.90 4.33
C SER A 7 -0.64 -6.73 4.49
N ARG A 8 -0.69 -8.02 4.15
CA ARG A 8 0.49 -8.90 4.18
C ARG A 8 1.55 -8.47 3.16
N ILE A 9 1.14 -8.09 1.95
CA ILE A 9 2.05 -7.55 0.94
C ILE A 9 2.80 -6.33 1.46
N ILE A 10 2.07 -5.40 2.09
CA ILE A 10 2.64 -4.16 2.64
C ILE A 10 3.59 -4.48 3.79
N GLU A 11 3.20 -5.34 4.73
CA GLU A 11 4.04 -5.78 5.83
C GLU A 11 5.34 -6.43 5.34
N HIS A 12 5.25 -7.30 4.33
CA HIS A 12 6.42 -7.89 3.69
C HIS A 12 7.28 -6.85 2.97
N GLY A 13 6.66 -5.89 2.26
CA GLY A 13 7.37 -4.79 1.61
C GLY A 13 8.14 -3.90 2.58
N LEU A 14 7.64 -3.74 3.80
CA LEU A 14 8.31 -3.00 4.88
C LEU A 14 9.48 -3.76 5.53
N ALA A 15 9.65 -5.05 5.24
CA ALA A 15 10.67 -5.86 5.90
C ALA A 15 12.10 -5.55 5.42
N SER A 16 12.27 -5.08 4.18
CA SER A 16 13.58 -4.70 3.62
C SER A 16 13.44 -3.80 2.40
N ALA A 17 14.53 -3.11 2.03
CA ALA A 17 14.57 -2.32 0.79
C ALA A 17 14.33 -3.17 -0.47
N ASP A 18 14.82 -4.41 -0.49
CA ASP A 18 14.57 -5.33 -1.60
C ASP A 18 13.10 -5.72 -1.70
N ALA A 19 12.44 -5.97 -0.58
CA ALA A 19 11.02 -6.29 -0.55
C ALA A 19 10.16 -5.08 -0.95
N TRP A 20 10.52 -3.88 -0.48
CA TRP A 20 9.91 -2.62 -0.91
C TRP A 20 9.97 -2.47 -2.43
N GLN A 21 11.17 -2.66 -2.99
CA GLN A 21 11.36 -2.57 -4.44
C GLN A 21 10.58 -3.66 -5.19
N ALA A 22 10.52 -4.88 -4.66
CA ALA A 22 9.74 -5.98 -5.25
C ALA A 22 8.23 -5.67 -5.30
N VAL A 23 7.68 -5.03 -4.27
CA VAL A 23 6.30 -4.51 -4.29
C VAL A 23 6.16 -3.45 -5.37
N ARG A 24 7.05 -2.46 -5.39
CA ARG A 24 7.03 -1.32 -6.32
C ARG A 24 7.12 -1.77 -7.79
N THR A 25 8.02 -2.69 -8.12
CA THR A 25 8.27 -3.14 -9.50
C THR A 25 7.37 -4.30 -9.92
N ARG A 26 6.42 -4.73 -9.09
CA ARG A 26 5.55 -5.88 -9.36
C ARG A 26 6.33 -7.15 -9.68
N ASP A 27 7.36 -7.43 -8.88
CA ASP A 27 8.19 -8.61 -9.08
C ASP A 27 7.35 -9.90 -9.06
N LYS A 28 7.36 -10.66 -10.16
CA LYS A 28 6.45 -11.81 -10.30
C LYS A 28 6.66 -12.86 -9.22
N GLN A 29 7.88 -13.07 -8.76
CA GLN A 29 8.20 -14.08 -7.74
C GLN A 29 7.75 -13.65 -6.35
N PHE A 30 7.83 -12.36 -6.05
CA PHE A 30 7.27 -11.79 -4.83
C PHE A 30 5.74 -11.90 -4.85
N TRP A 31 5.11 -11.42 -5.91
CA TRP A 31 3.65 -11.32 -6.01
C TRP A 31 2.95 -12.69 -6.11
N SER A 32 3.63 -13.73 -6.62
CA SER A 32 3.07 -15.09 -6.65
C SER A 32 2.91 -15.74 -5.28
N LYS A 33 3.41 -15.12 -4.20
CA LYS A 33 3.28 -15.61 -2.82
C LYS A 33 1.96 -15.23 -2.16
N PHE A 34 1.19 -14.35 -2.80
CA PHE A 34 -0.03 -13.76 -2.27
C PHE A 34 -1.22 -14.12 -3.15
N ASP A 35 -2.34 -14.47 -2.54
CA ASP A 35 -3.55 -14.90 -3.23
C ASP A 35 -4.52 -13.72 -3.37
N LEU A 36 -4.14 -12.75 -4.21
CA LEU A 36 -4.96 -11.56 -4.43
C LEU A 36 -6.17 -11.87 -5.29
N SER A 37 -7.32 -11.35 -4.88
CA SER A 37 -8.50 -11.30 -5.74
C SER A 37 -8.24 -10.43 -6.98
N VAL A 38 -9.09 -10.58 -8.00
CA VAL A 38 -9.04 -9.73 -9.20
C VAL A 38 -9.17 -8.25 -8.82
N GLU A 39 -10.09 -7.93 -7.91
CA GLU A 39 -10.35 -6.57 -7.43
C GLU A 39 -9.15 -5.99 -6.68
N GLU A 40 -8.51 -6.77 -5.79
CA GLU A 40 -7.33 -6.34 -5.06
C GLU A 40 -6.14 -6.09 -6.01
N ARG A 41 -5.97 -6.95 -7.02
CA ARG A 41 -4.92 -6.80 -8.02
C ARG A 41 -5.16 -5.56 -8.88
N GLU A 42 -6.39 -5.30 -9.32
CA GLU A 42 -6.74 -4.10 -10.08
C GLU A 42 -6.50 -2.82 -9.27
N LEU A 43 -6.93 -2.79 -8.00
CA LEU A 43 -6.70 -1.65 -7.13
C LEU A 43 -5.21 -1.38 -6.92
N LEU A 44 -4.44 -2.43 -6.64
CA LEU A 44 -3.01 -2.30 -6.47
C LEU A 44 -2.33 -1.83 -7.77
N ASN A 45 -2.82 -2.21 -8.95
CA ASN A 45 -2.30 -1.75 -10.23
C ASN A 45 -2.67 -0.30 -10.57
N ASN A 46 -3.75 0.24 -10.01
CA ASN A 46 -4.28 1.56 -10.30
C ASN A 46 -3.76 2.63 -9.32
N SER A 47 -2.50 2.54 -8.90
CA SER A 47 -1.83 3.55 -8.06
C SER A 47 -2.63 3.91 -6.79
N PRO A 48 -2.78 2.96 -5.85
CA PRO A 48 -3.70 3.11 -4.72
C PRO A 48 -3.34 4.30 -3.83
N THR A 49 -4.36 5.00 -3.34
CA THR A 49 -4.22 6.01 -2.29
C THR A 49 -4.44 5.40 -0.91
N PRO A 50 -4.00 6.05 0.17
CA PRO A 50 -4.22 5.52 1.52
C PRO A 50 -5.70 5.28 1.82
N ASP A 51 -6.62 6.14 1.35
CA ASP A 51 -8.06 5.98 1.60
C ASP A 51 -8.66 4.78 0.87
N THR A 52 -8.18 4.51 -0.35
CA THR A 52 -8.62 3.33 -1.09
C THR A 52 -8.21 2.04 -0.37
N LEU A 53 -7.02 2.02 0.24
CA LEU A 53 -6.53 0.89 1.03
C LEU A 53 -7.25 0.80 2.39
N ALA A 54 -7.50 1.92 3.06
CA ALA A 54 -8.21 1.97 4.33
C ALA A 54 -9.67 1.47 4.20
N LYS A 55 -10.35 1.80 3.10
CA LYS A 55 -11.70 1.28 2.79
C LYS A 55 -11.75 -0.24 2.63
N LEU A 56 -10.61 -0.88 2.30
CA LEU A 56 -10.46 -2.33 2.24
C LEU A 56 -10.09 -2.95 3.60
N GLY A 57 -10.11 -2.17 4.68
CA GLY A 57 -9.76 -2.66 6.02
C GLY A 57 -8.25 -2.76 6.27
N VAL A 58 -7.41 -2.19 5.40
CA VAL A 58 -5.97 -2.05 5.67
C VAL A 58 -5.79 -1.00 6.79
N PRO A 59 -5.01 -1.29 7.85
CA PRO A 59 -4.73 -0.31 8.90
C PRO A 59 -4.16 1.00 8.34
N PRO A 60 -4.54 2.18 8.85
CA PRO A 60 -4.17 3.48 8.26
C PRO A 60 -2.67 3.69 8.03
N LEU A 61 -1.82 3.20 8.93
CA LEU A 61 -0.37 3.26 8.79
C LEU A 61 0.13 2.36 7.65
N LEU A 62 -0.40 1.14 7.53
CA LEU A 62 -0.09 0.24 6.43
C LEU A 62 -0.63 0.78 5.11
N ALA A 63 -1.83 1.37 5.11
CA ALA A 63 -2.42 1.99 3.94
C ALA A 63 -1.55 3.12 3.37
N MET A 64 -0.99 3.98 4.24
CA MET A 64 -0.04 5.01 3.85
C MET A 64 1.20 4.40 3.16
N TRP A 65 1.86 3.45 3.82
CA TRP A 65 3.06 2.82 3.29
C TRP A 65 2.81 2.02 2.01
N GLY A 66 1.66 1.34 1.94
CA GLY A 66 1.22 0.63 0.74
C GLY A 66 1.02 1.58 -0.44
N SER A 67 0.46 2.75 -0.20
CA SER A 67 0.34 3.81 -1.21
C SER A 67 1.72 4.28 -1.67
N PHE A 68 2.65 4.56 -0.77
CA PHE A 68 4.01 5.00 -1.12
C PHE A 68 4.79 3.93 -1.92
N MET A 69 4.62 2.65 -1.56
CA MET A 69 5.23 1.54 -2.30
C MET A 69 4.65 1.40 -3.71
N CYS A 70 3.33 1.48 -3.83
CA CYS A 70 2.60 1.18 -5.06
C CYS A 70 2.42 2.38 -5.99
N ASN A 71 2.63 3.60 -5.51
CA ASN A 71 2.41 4.86 -6.21
C ASN A 71 3.60 5.83 -5.95
N ALA A 72 4.57 5.84 -6.87
CA ALA A 72 5.75 6.69 -6.77
C ALA A 72 5.43 8.19 -6.87
N ASP A 73 4.37 8.56 -7.59
CA ASP A 73 3.94 9.96 -7.71
C ASP A 73 3.35 10.48 -6.39
N PHE A 74 2.64 9.61 -5.65
CA PHE A 74 2.14 9.94 -4.31
C PHE A 74 3.29 10.11 -3.31
N GLU A 75 4.29 9.22 -3.33
CA GLU A 75 5.52 9.37 -2.52
C GLU A 75 6.25 10.68 -2.83
N ALA A 76 6.32 11.10 -4.10
CA ALA A 76 7.00 12.33 -4.50
C ALA A 76 6.22 13.62 -4.16
N SER A 77 4.90 13.54 -4.04
CA SER A 77 4.02 14.70 -3.83
C SER A 77 3.59 14.91 -2.39
N MET A 78 3.78 13.93 -1.51
CA MET A 78 3.33 14.00 -0.12
C MET A 78 4.34 13.33 0.82
N SER A 79 4.81 14.08 1.81
CA SER A 79 5.60 13.52 2.91
C SER A 79 4.72 12.78 3.92
N VAL A 80 5.34 11.87 4.68
CA VAL A 80 4.67 11.15 5.78
C VAL A 80 4.05 12.12 6.80
N GLY A 81 4.73 13.24 7.10
CA GLY A 81 4.22 14.26 8.02
C GLY A 81 2.93 14.91 7.51
N GLU A 82 2.92 15.34 6.25
CA GLU A 82 1.76 15.97 5.61
C GLU A 82 0.56 15.02 5.53
N TYR A 83 0.80 13.73 5.35
CA TYR A 83 -0.26 12.71 5.38
C TYR A 83 -0.95 12.64 6.75
N PHE A 84 -0.17 12.60 7.84
CA PHE A 84 -0.75 12.52 9.18
C PHE A 84 -1.52 13.79 9.56
N GLU A 85 -1.00 14.97 9.21
CA GLU A 85 -1.69 16.23 9.42
C GLU A 85 -3.06 16.25 8.72
N LYS A 86 -3.15 15.78 7.47
CA LYS A 86 -4.42 15.70 6.73
C LYS A 86 -5.37 14.64 7.30
N SER A 87 -4.84 13.49 7.73
CA SER A 87 -5.64 12.41 8.33
C SER A 87 -6.31 12.84 9.63
N GLN A 88 -5.65 13.67 10.44
CA GLN A 88 -6.20 14.20 11.69
C GLN A 88 -7.29 15.26 11.46
N GLN A 89 -7.24 15.93 10.32
CA GLN A 89 -8.22 16.95 9.91
C GLN A 89 -9.45 16.34 9.20
N GLY A 90 -9.50 15.01 9.02
CA GLY A 90 -10.59 14.32 8.31
C GLY A 90 -10.63 14.60 6.80
N GLY A 91 -9.51 15.03 6.21
CA GLY A 91 -9.39 15.50 4.83
C GLY A 91 -8.59 14.56 3.93
N LEU A 92 -8.89 13.26 3.98
CA LEU A 92 -8.41 12.25 3.04
C LEU A 92 -9.63 11.47 2.49
#